data_AF-A0A225BB55-F1
#
_entry.id   AF-A0A225BB55-F1
#
_cell.length_a   1.000
_cell.length_b   1.000
_cell.length_c   1.000
_cell.angle_alpha   90.00
_cell.angle_beta   90.00
_cell.angle_gamma   90.00
#
_symmetry.space_group_name_H-M   'P 1'
#
loop_
_entity.id
_entity.type
_entity.pdbx_description
1 polymer ?
#
loop_
_entity_poly.entity_id
_entity_poly.type
_entity_poly.pdbx_seq_one_letter_code
_entity_poly.pdbx_strand_id
1 'polypeptide(L)'
;MANMSRQAASPSPQHGGVSQVNGGGAMGNNMMNGVPMNAGHQMDLNNLYDMVVEFSDILKHNRDMTRGIVSSAEEIMRRSNTDGTSPDIQQVSEEISAARIAELERALARERRTVEALKREQIENTSLIGEFETAMGIIVEQIRNYCQNNNMYFLSQKKEYNALLQAERDAHLASRLDRDHWHAQTMRLAEMVRTAYRLRCEEDQTPTRVIQALQSEVRALRSAIGLEAEKPEEETGWEFLKDISPTVE
;
A
#
# COMPACT_ATOMS: atom_id res chain seq x y z
N MET A 1 28.38 19.74 3.33
CA MET A 1 27.05 19.33 3.85
C MET A 1 26.01 20.14 3.09
N ALA A 2 25.29 19.50 2.17
CA ALA A 2 24.30 20.14 1.30
C ALA A 2 22.92 20.17 1.98
N ASN A 3 22.28 21.32 1.89
CA ASN A 3 20.99 21.67 2.48
C ASN A 3 19.85 20.98 1.70
N MET A 4 19.07 20.08 2.32
CA MET A 4 17.85 19.53 1.72
C MET A 4 16.62 19.99 2.50
N SER A 5 15.83 20.86 1.85
CA SER A 5 14.53 21.34 2.29
C SER A 5 13.48 20.21 2.26
N ARG A 6 12.68 20.10 3.34
CA ARG A 6 11.52 19.20 3.41
C ARG A 6 10.35 19.78 2.62
N GLN A 7 9.76 19.01 1.71
CA GLN A 7 8.48 19.32 1.06
C GLN A 7 7.31 18.84 1.95
N ALA A 8 6.25 19.67 2.03
CA ALA A 8 5.00 19.37 2.73
C ALA A 8 4.01 18.62 1.82
N ALA A 9 3.09 17.89 2.44
CA ALA A 9 2.10 17.02 1.80
C ALA A 9 0.94 17.80 1.13
N SER A 10 0.47 17.28 -0.01
CA SER A 10 -0.65 17.81 -0.82
C SER A 10 -2.02 17.45 -0.23
N PRO A 11 -3.05 18.32 -0.33
CA PRO A 11 -4.41 18.01 0.10
C PRO A 11 -5.22 17.26 -0.98
N SER A 12 -6.13 16.38 -0.53
CA SER A 12 -7.01 15.54 -1.36
C SER A 12 -8.20 16.32 -1.97
N PRO A 13 -8.80 15.88 -3.11
CA PRO A 13 -9.94 16.56 -3.72
C PRO A 13 -11.28 16.20 -3.05
N GLN A 14 -12.11 17.21 -2.80
CA GLN A 14 -13.51 17.08 -2.37
C GLN A 14 -14.42 16.82 -3.58
N HIS A 15 -15.37 15.90 -3.43
CA HIS A 15 -16.36 15.54 -4.45
C HIS A 15 -17.47 16.61 -4.48
N GLY A 16 -17.56 17.37 -5.58
CA GLY A 16 -18.58 18.38 -5.82
C GLY A 16 -19.89 17.75 -6.29
N GLY A 17 -21.00 18.15 -5.66
CA GLY A 17 -22.36 17.71 -5.94
C GLY A 17 -22.86 18.10 -7.32
N VAL A 18 -23.72 17.24 -7.86
CA VAL A 18 -24.36 17.35 -9.17
C VAL A 18 -25.49 18.39 -9.09
N SER A 19 -25.33 19.53 -9.77
CA SER A 19 -26.41 20.49 -10.02
C SER A 19 -27.22 20.05 -11.25
N GLN A 20 -28.50 19.78 -11.04
CA GLN A 20 -29.46 19.46 -12.09
C GLN A 20 -29.98 20.74 -12.76
N VAL A 21 -29.94 20.74 -14.08
CA VAL A 21 -30.57 21.72 -14.99
C VAL A 21 -32.10 21.62 -14.90
N ASN A 22 -32.81 22.74 -14.84
CA ASN A 22 -34.13 22.81 -15.48
C ASN A 22 -34.48 24.21 -15.98
N GLY A 23 -34.83 24.27 -17.27
CA GLY A 23 -35.24 25.46 -18.01
C GLY A 23 -36.69 25.85 -17.74
N GLY A 24 -36.99 27.12 -18.01
CA GLY A 24 -38.30 27.73 -17.80
C GLY A 24 -39.36 27.38 -18.84
N GLY A 25 -40.61 27.58 -18.44
CA GLY A 25 -41.79 27.52 -19.30
C GLY A 25 -43.05 27.66 -18.46
N ALA A 26 -43.76 28.77 -18.62
CA ALA A 26 -44.82 29.27 -17.74
C ALA A 26 -46.21 28.68 -18.03
N MET A 27 -47.06 28.74 -16.99
CA MET A 27 -48.52 28.95 -16.98
C MET A 27 -49.43 27.90 -17.63
N GLY A 28 -50.25 27.24 -16.82
CA GLY A 28 -51.40 26.48 -17.32
C GLY A 28 -52.16 25.67 -16.28
N ASN A 29 -52.89 26.36 -15.40
CA ASN A 29 -54.12 25.87 -14.76
C ASN A 29 -54.06 24.75 -13.72
N ASN A 30 -53.84 25.20 -12.49
CA ASN A 30 -54.21 24.59 -11.22
C ASN A 30 -55.73 24.30 -11.14
N MET A 31 -56.13 23.04 -10.95
CA MET A 31 -57.28 22.62 -10.12
C MET A 31 -57.26 21.09 -9.97
N MET A 32 -57.25 20.62 -8.71
CA MET A 32 -57.25 19.22 -8.25
C MET A 32 -55.88 18.61 -7.90
N ASN A 33 -55.11 19.26 -7.02
CA ASN A 33 -53.88 18.68 -6.47
C ASN A 33 -53.91 18.72 -4.93
N GLY A 34 -54.22 17.59 -4.30
CA GLY A 34 -54.38 17.50 -2.85
C GLY A 34 -54.14 16.12 -2.21
N VAL A 35 -53.58 15.15 -2.93
CA VAL A 35 -53.05 13.91 -2.35
C VAL A 35 -51.74 13.59 -3.04
N PRO A 36 -50.63 13.32 -2.33
CA PRO A 36 -49.38 12.93 -2.97
C PRO A 36 -49.59 11.58 -3.66
N MET A 37 -49.79 11.62 -4.98
CA MET A 37 -49.90 10.42 -5.81
C MET A 37 -48.59 9.65 -5.71
N ASN A 38 -48.67 8.46 -5.14
CA ASN A 38 -47.56 7.52 -5.04
C ASN A 38 -46.99 7.25 -6.44
N ALA A 39 -45.67 7.34 -6.62
CA ALA A 39 -45.01 7.10 -7.90
C ALA A 39 -45.40 5.76 -8.56
N GLY A 40 -45.78 4.75 -7.76
CA GLY A 40 -46.31 3.48 -8.25
C GLY A 40 -47.68 3.58 -8.94
N HIS A 41 -48.54 4.53 -8.56
CA HIS A 41 -49.85 4.72 -9.17
C HIS A 41 -49.77 5.36 -10.57
N GLN A 42 -48.79 6.24 -10.81
CA GLN A 42 -48.54 6.77 -12.16
C GLN A 42 -47.90 5.73 -13.07
N MET A 43 -47.02 4.88 -12.53
CA MET A 43 -46.42 3.77 -13.27
C MET A 43 -47.47 2.72 -13.67
N ASP A 44 -48.40 2.39 -12.76
CA ASP A 44 -49.50 1.46 -13.05
C ASP A 44 -50.46 2.03 -14.10
N LEU A 45 -50.82 3.31 -14.01
CA LEU A 45 -51.64 3.97 -15.03
C LEU A 45 -50.98 3.94 -16.42
N ASN A 46 -49.67 4.19 -16.51
CA ASN A 46 -48.95 4.08 -17.78
C ASN A 46 -48.96 2.64 -18.32
N ASN A 47 -48.74 1.65 -17.47
CA ASN A 47 -48.80 0.22 -17.84
C ASN A 47 -50.21 -0.19 -18.31
N LEU A 48 -51.27 0.30 -17.67
CA LEU A 48 -52.64 0.05 -18.13
C LEU A 48 -52.93 0.71 -19.49
N TYR A 49 -52.39 1.90 -19.74
CA TYR A 49 -52.51 2.55 -21.05
C TYR A 49 -51.80 1.75 -22.14
N ASP A 50 -50.57 1.27 -21.89
CA ASP A 50 -49.82 0.44 -22.84
C ASP A 50 -50.56 -0.87 -23.13
N MET A 51 -51.11 -1.51 -22.11
CA MET A 51 -51.90 -2.74 -22.26
C MET A 51 -53.20 -2.53 -23.06
N VAL A 52 -53.88 -1.40 -22.88
CA VAL A 52 -55.09 -1.06 -23.66
C VAL A 52 -54.77 -0.79 -25.12
N VAL A 53 -53.62 -0.15 -25.41
CA VAL A 53 -53.14 0.06 -26.77
C VAL A 53 -52.80 -1.28 -27.42
N GLU A 54 -52.08 -2.16 -26.71
CA GLU A 54 -51.75 -3.50 -27.19
C GLU A 54 -53.01 -4.34 -27.46
N PHE A 55 -53.99 -4.33 -26.55
CA PHE A 55 -55.26 -5.00 -26.79
C PHE A 55 -56.04 -4.42 -27.97
N SER A 56 -55.93 -3.11 -28.23
CA SER A 56 -56.55 -2.48 -29.38
C SER A 56 -55.91 -2.93 -30.70
N ASP A 57 -54.58 -3.09 -30.71
CA ASP A 57 -53.85 -3.63 -31.85
C ASP A 57 -54.16 -5.12 -32.09
N ILE A 58 -54.29 -5.92 -31.02
CA ILE A 58 -54.75 -7.31 -31.10
C ILE A 58 -56.17 -7.39 -31.64
N LEU A 59 -57.09 -6.52 -31.19
CA LEU A 59 -58.48 -6.49 -31.68
C LEU A 59 -58.54 -6.06 -33.14
N LYS A 60 -57.72 -5.10 -33.57
CA LYS A 60 -57.59 -4.70 -34.97
C LYS A 60 -57.07 -5.86 -35.82
N HIS A 61 -56.01 -6.53 -35.36
CA HIS A 61 -55.46 -7.72 -36.01
C HIS A 61 -56.50 -8.84 -36.09
N ASN A 62 -57.27 -9.08 -35.03
CA ASN A 62 -58.33 -10.08 -35.00
C ASN A 62 -59.46 -9.73 -35.99
N ARG A 63 -59.82 -8.46 -36.10
CA ARG A 63 -60.82 -7.99 -37.06
C ARG A 63 -60.35 -8.11 -38.50
N ASP A 64 -59.08 -7.83 -38.77
CA ASP A 64 -58.48 -7.98 -40.09
C ASP A 64 -58.31 -9.47 -40.46
N MET A 65 -57.93 -10.32 -39.52
CA MET A 65 -57.91 -11.78 -39.69
C MET A 65 -59.31 -12.32 -39.96
N THR A 66 -60.32 -11.89 -39.21
CA THR A 66 -61.72 -12.30 -39.40
C THR A 66 -62.24 -11.82 -40.75
N ARG A 67 -61.91 -10.60 -41.18
CA ARG A 67 -62.21 -10.12 -42.54
C ARG A 67 -61.52 -10.96 -43.61
N GLY A 68 -60.28 -11.37 -43.39
CA GLY A 68 -59.56 -12.29 -44.28
C GLY A 68 -60.25 -13.65 -44.39
N ILE A 69 -60.73 -14.20 -43.26
CA ILE A 69 -61.49 -15.46 -43.22
C ILE A 69 -62.86 -15.32 -43.90
N VAL A 70 -63.58 -14.22 -43.67
CA VAL A 70 -64.88 -13.99 -44.32
C VAL A 70 -64.69 -13.79 -45.82
N SER A 71 -63.67 -13.02 -46.24
CA SER A 71 -63.35 -12.83 -47.66
C SER A 71 -62.94 -14.14 -48.33
N SER A 72 -62.15 -14.99 -47.65
CA SER A 72 -61.77 -16.30 -48.19
C SER A 72 -62.95 -17.26 -48.22
N ALA A 73 -63.84 -17.23 -47.22
CA ALA A 73 -65.08 -17.99 -47.21
C ALA A 73 -66.05 -17.54 -48.32
N GLU A 74 -66.19 -16.24 -48.55
CA GLU A 74 -66.97 -15.68 -49.67
C GLU A 74 -66.37 -16.05 -51.02
N GLU A 75 -65.04 -16.07 -51.15
CA GLU A 75 -64.37 -16.51 -52.38
C GLU A 75 -64.52 -18.02 -52.60
N ILE A 76 -64.44 -18.84 -51.56
CA ILE A 76 -64.72 -20.28 -51.62
C ILE A 76 -66.19 -20.54 -51.95
N MET A 77 -67.13 -19.78 -51.39
CA MET A 77 -68.56 -19.89 -51.68
C MET A 77 -68.89 -19.44 -53.11
N ARG A 78 -68.23 -18.38 -53.61
CA ARG A 78 -68.34 -17.96 -55.01
C ARG A 78 -67.77 -19.01 -55.95
N ARG A 79 -66.58 -19.55 -55.67
CA ARG A 79 -65.96 -20.63 -56.46
C ARG A 79 -66.81 -21.90 -56.42
N SER A 80 -67.39 -22.26 -55.27
CA SER A 80 -68.31 -23.39 -55.12
C SER A 80 -69.64 -23.22 -55.88
N ASN A 81 -70.08 -21.98 -56.13
CA ASN A 81 -71.28 -21.69 -56.92
C ASN A 81 -70.98 -21.54 -58.42
N THR A 82 -69.76 -21.20 -58.83
CA THR A 82 -69.38 -21.03 -60.24
C THR A 82 -68.77 -22.28 -60.87
N ASP A 83 -68.03 -23.07 -60.08
CA ASP A 83 -67.48 -24.37 -60.50
C ASP A 83 -68.33 -25.48 -59.88
N GLY A 84 -69.39 -25.88 -60.58
CA GLY A 84 -70.31 -26.97 -60.22
C GLY A 84 -69.69 -28.36 -60.22
N THR A 85 -68.48 -28.50 -59.68
CA THR A 85 -67.77 -29.75 -59.46
C THR A 85 -67.17 -29.69 -58.08
N SER A 86 -67.84 -30.28 -57.10
CA SER A 86 -67.21 -30.61 -55.83
C SER A 86 -66.09 -31.62 -56.12
N PRO A 87 -64.80 -31.27 -55.94
CA PRO A 87 -63.86 -32.32 -55.55
C PRO A 87 -64.36 -32.84 -54.21
N ASP A 88 -64.29 -34.15 -54.01
CA ASP A 88 -64.72 -34.79 -52.77
C ASP A 88 -64.07 -34.06 -51.58
N ILE A 89 -64.88 -33.30 -50.81
CA ILE A 89 -64.40 -32.42 -49.74
C ILE A 89 -63.61 -33.23 -48.70
N GLN A 90 -63.89 -34.53 -48.60
CA GLN A 90 -63.13 -35.47 -47.77
C GLN A 90 -61.69 -35.67 -48.27
N GLN A 91 -61.45 -35.80 -49.57
CA GLN A 91 -60.10 -35.98 -50.12
C GLN A 91 -59.26 -34.70 -50.04
N VAL A 92 -59.86 -33.53 -50.29
CA VAL A 92 -59.16 -32.24 -50.17
C VAL A 92 -58.88 -31.91 -48.70
N SER A 93 -59.80 -32.23 -47.79
CA SER A 93 -59.58 -32.11 -46.34
C SER A 93 -58.49 -33.06 -45.85
N GLU A 94 -58.43 -34.30 -46.35
CA GLU A 94 -57.35 -35.25 -46.02
C GLU A 94 -55.99 -34.78 -46.56
N GLU A 95 -55.91 -34.31 -47.81
CA GLU A 95 -54.65 -33.78 -48.37
C GLU A 95 -54.15 -32.52 -47.66
N ILE A 96 -55.04 -31.58 -47.33
CA ILE A 96 -54.70 -30.39 -46.54
C ILE A 96 -54.23 -30.79 -45.14
N SER A 97 -54.88 -31.79 -44.52
CA SER A 97 -54.47 -32.31 -43.22
C SER A 97 -53.12 -33.02 -43.28
N ALA A 98 -52.85 -33.82 -44.31
CA ALA A 98 -51.60 -34.53 -44.51
C ALA A 98 -50.43 -33.57 -44.81
N ALA A 99 -50.68 -32.54 -45.62
CA ALA A 99 -49.71 -31.48 -45.89
C ALA A 99 -49.36 -30.70 -44.62
N ARG A 100 -50.37 -30.39 -43.78
CA ARG A 100 -50.18 -29.72 -42.50
C ARG A 100 -49.42 -30.59 -41.49
N ILE A 101 -49.70 -31.89 -41.44
CA ILE A 101 -48.97 -32.85 -40.60
C ILE A 101 -47.50 -32.91 -41.04
N ALA A 102 -47.22 -33.03 -42.35
CA ALA A 102 -45.85 -33.04 -42.86
C ALA A 102 -45.11 -31.72 -42.63
N GLU A 103 -45.81 -30.57 -42.66
CA GLU A 103 -45.25 -29.28 -42.30
C GLU A 103 -44.87 -29.22 -40.81
N LEU A 104 -45.78 -29.65 -39.93
CA LEU A 104 -45.56 -29.73 -38.48
C LEU A 104 -44.42 -30.69 -38.12
N GLU A 105 -44.31 -31.83 -38.80
CA GLU A 105 -43.19 -32.77 -38.62
C GLU A 105 -41.85 -32.14 -39.04
N ARG A 106 -41.81 -31.40 -40.15
CA ARG A 106 -40.59 -30.66 -40.56
C ARG A 106 -40.25 -29.54 -39.59
N ALA A 107 -41.25 -28.81 -39.07
CA ALA A 107 -41.04 -27.79 -38.05
C ALA A 107 -40.49 -28.40 -36.75
N LEU A 108 -41.09 -29.51 -36.30
CA LEU A 108 -40.66 -30.25 -35.12
C LEU A 108 -39.25 -30.84 -35.30
N ALA A 109 -38.91 -31.36 -36.48
CA ALA A 109 -37.57 -31.82 -36.79
C ALA A 109 -36.53 -30.69 -36.79
N ARG A 110 -36.90 -29.49 -37.27
CA ARG A 110 -36.06 -28.29 -37.18
C ARG A 110 -35.85 -27.87 -35.73
N GLU A 111 -36.92 -27.81 -34.94
CA GLU A 111 -36.82 -27.44 -33.51
C GLU A 111 -36.04 -28.46 -32.68
N ARG A 112 -36.13 -29.75 -33.00
CA ARG A 112 -35.28 -30.74 -32.31
C ARG A 112 -33.79 -30.51 -32.59
N ARG A 113 -33.42 -30.15 -33.82
CA ARG A 113 -32.02 -29.86 -34.18
C ARG A 113 -31.51 -28.58 -33.51
N THR A 114 -32.32 -27.54 -33.42
CA THR A 114 -31.96 -26.29 -32.71
C THR A 114 -31.78 -26.56 -31.22
N VAL A 115 -32.70 -27.31 -30.60
CA VAL A 115 -32.58 -27.71 -29.19
C VAL A 115 -31.31 -28.54 -28.94
N GLU A 116 -30.96 -29.48 -29.82
CA GLU A 116 -29.71 -30.23 -29.70
C GLU A 116 -28.47 -29.35 -29.84
N ALA A 117 -28.51 -28.34 -30.72
CA ALA A 117 -27.42 -27.37 -30.87
C ALA A 117 -27.26 -26.50 -29.62
N LEU A 118 -28.36 -25.94 -29.11
CA LEU A 118 -28.37 -25.13 -27.90
C LEU A 118 -27.93 -25.94 -26.67
N LYS A 119 -28.29 -27.22 -26.57
CA LYS A 119 -27.80 -28.10 -25.50
C LYS A 119 -26.29 -28.33 -25.57
N ARG A 120 -25.74 -28.51 -26.77
CA ARG A 120 -24.28 -28.63 -26.95
C ARG A 120 -23.57 -27.34 -26.55
N GLU A 121 -24.07 -26.20 -27.02
CA GLU A 121 -23.52 -24.89 -26.67
C GLU A 121 -23.64 -24.61 -25.16
N GLN A 122 -24.75 -24.99 -24.52
CA GLN A 122 -24.93 -24.86 -23.08
C GLN A 122 -23.88 -25.66 -22.30
N ILE A 123 -23.58 -26.89 -22.73
CA ILE A 123 -22.56 -27.73 -22.09
C ILE A 123 -21.18 -27.08 -22.23
N GLU A 124 -20.84 -26.60 -23.43
CA GLU A 124 -19.56 -25.94 -23.69
C GLU A 124 -19.41 -24.64 -22.88
N ASN A 125 -20.43 -23.79 -22.86
CA ASN A 125 -20.44 -22.57 -22.06
C ASN A 125 -20.32 -22.87 -20.56
N THR A 126 -20.98 -23.92 -20.07
CA THR A 126 -20.86 -24.32 -18.65
C THR A 126 -19.44 -24.81 -18.33
N SER A 127 -18.81 -25.55 -19.25
CA SER A 127 -17.41 -25.97 -19.11
C SER A 127 -16.48 -24.76 -19.05
N LEU A 128 -16.65 -23.82 -19.98
CA LEU A 128 -15.84 -22.61 -20.04
C LEU A 128 -15.98 -21.75 -18.77
N ILE A 129 -17.19 -21.61 -18.23
CA ILE A 129 -17.42 -20.93 -16.95
C ILE A 129 -16.64 -21.61 -15.82
N GLY A 130 -16.64 -22.94 -15.75
CA GLY A 130 -15.88 -23.69 -14.73
C GLY A 130 -14.36 -23.51 -14.87
N GLU A 131 -13.84 -23.46 -16.10
CA GLU A 131 -12.43 -23.17 -16.36
C GLU A 131 -12.06 -21.75 -15.93
N PHE A 132 -12.90 -20.76 -16.25
CA PHE A 132 -12.70 -19.38 -15.81
C PHE A 132 -12.73 -19.23 -14.29
N GLU A 133 -13.68 -19.88 -13.62
CA GLU A 133 -13.76 -19.87 -12.15
C GLU A 133 -12.48 -20.45 -11.55
N THR A 134 -12.01 -21.58 -12.07
CA THR A 134 -10.78 -22.22 -11.61
C THR A 134 -9.57 -21.31 -11.83
N ALA A 135 -9.42 -20.75 -13.03
CA ALA A 135 -8.31 -19.86 -13.37
C ALA A 135 -8.32 -18.58 -12.52
N MET A 136 -9.49 -17.95 -12.34
CA MET A 136 -9.63 -16.79 -11.47
C MET A 136 -9.32 -17.13 -10.01
N GLY A 137 -9.76 -18.28 -9.51
CA GLY A 137 -9.43 -18.77 -8.18
C GLY A 137 -7.92 -18.87 -7.96
N ILE A 138 -7.20 -19.45 -8.93
CA ILE A 138 -5.74 -19.56 -8.89
C ILE A 138 -5.09 -18.17 -8.92
N ILE A 139 -5.51 -17.29 -9.83
CA ILE A 139 -4.92 -15.95 -9.97
C ILE A 139 -5.10 -15.14 -8.69
N VAL A 140 -6.30 -15.15 -8.09
CA VAL A 140 -6.58 -14.42 -6.85
C VAL A 140 -5.71 -14.93 -5.71
N GLU A 141 -5.54 -16.25 -5.60
CA GLU A 141 -4.70 -16.85 -4.57
C GLU A 141 -3.21 -16.50 -4.78
N GLN A 142 -2.73 -16.51 -6.02
CA GLN A 142 -1.36 -16.08 -6.34
C GLN A 142 -1.13 -14.60 -6.01
N ILE A 143 -2.09 -13.72 -6.33
CA ILE A 143 -2.00 -12.29 -5.99
C ILE A 143 -1.97 -12.11 -4.47
N ARG A 144 -2.84 -12.80 -3.73
CA ARG A 144 -2.87 -12.75 -2.27
C ARG A 144 -1.53 -13.17 -1.68
N ASN A 145 -1.00 -14.32 -2.10
CA ASN A 145 0.28 -14.83 -1.64
C ASN A 145 1.43 -13.89 -1.99
N TYR A 146 1.45 -13.35 -3.21
CA TYR A 146 2.45 -12.37 -3.64
C TYR A 146 2.43 -11.12 -2.75
N CYS A 147 1.26 -10.51 -2.54
CA CYS A 147 1.13 -9.31 -1.70
C CYS A 147 1.55 -9.57 -0.25
N GLN A 148 1.15 -10.72 0.32
CA GLN A 148 1.53 -11.09 1.68
C GLN A 148 3.04 -11.31 1.81
N ASN A 149 3.64 -12.08 0.90
CA ASN A 149 5.07 -12.35 0.89
C ASN A 149 5.87 -11.05 0.69
N ASN A 150 5.47 -10.21 -0.26
CA ASN A 150 6.14 -8.93 -0.51
C ASN A 150 6.11 -8.03 0.72
N ASN A 151 4.94 -7.91 1.38
CA ASN A 151 4.84 -7.13 2.62
C ASN A 151 5.73 -7.71 3.72
N MET A 152 5.81 -9.03 3.84
CA MET A 152 6.69 -9.69 4.82
C MET A 152 8.16 -9.41 4.56
N TYR A 153 8.63 -9.53 3.31
CA TYR A 153 10.00 -9.20 2.92
C TYR A 153 10.34 -7.73 3.17
N PHE A 154 9.42 -6.82 2.88
CA PHE A 154 9.60 -5.41 3.16
C PHE A 154 9.72 -5.14 4.66
N LEU A 155 8.92 -5.81 5.48
CA LEU A 155 8.97 -5.69 6.93
C LEU A 155 10.27 -6.26 7.51
N SER A 156 10.70 -7.44 7.04
CA SER A 156 11.94 -8.06 7.49
C SER A 156 13.15 -7.19 7.13
N GLN A 157 13.21 -6.69 5.91
CA GLN A 157 14.27 -5.78 5.46
C GLN A 157 14.32 -4.50 6.32
N LYS A 158 13.16 -3.90 6.61
CA LYS A 158 13.09 -2.73 7.50
C LYS A 158 13.57 -3.04 8.90
N LYS A 159 13.18 -4.19 9.45
CA LYS A 159 13.60 -4.62 10.79
C LYS A 159 15.12 -4.81 10.84
N GLU A 160 15.68 -5.52 9.87
CA GLU A 160 17.12 -5.77 9.75
C GLU A 160 17.91 -4.47 9.58
N TYR A 161 17.44 -3.56 8.72
CA TYR A 161 18.09 -2.26 8.53
C TYR A 161 18.11 -1.43 9.83
N ASN A 162 16.99 -1.40 10.57
CA ASN A 162 16.95 -0.71 11.85
C ASN A 162 17.87 -1.36 12.89
N ALA A 163 17.94 -2.71 12.92
CA ALA A 163 18.84 -3.43 13.80
C ALA A 163 20.31 -3.12 13.48
N LEU A 164 20.68 -3.10 12.20
CA LEU A 164 22.04 -2.74 11.78
C LEU A 164 22.37 -1.29 12.15
N LEU A 165 21.45 -0.36 11.91
CA LEU A 165 21.64 1.04 12.25
C LEU A 165 21.80 1.25 13.77
N GLN A 166 21.10 0.45 14.59
CA GLN A 166 21.29 0.45 16.03
C GLN A 166 22.65 -0.13 16.43
N ALA A 167 23.04 -1.26 15.84
CA ALA A 167 24.33 -1.88 16.09
C ALA A 167 25.51 -0.93 15.77
N GLU A 168 25.42 -0.19 14.67
CA GLU A 168 26.42 0.82 14.31
C GLU A 168 26.49 1.97 15.33
N ARG A 169 25.33 2.46 15.82
CA ARG A 169 25.30 3.47 16.89
C ARG A 169 25.95 2.97 18.17
N ASP A 170 25.64 1.74 18.56
CA ASP A 170 26.17 1.13 19.77
C ASP A 170 27.67 0.87 19.64
N ALA A 171 28.15 0.40 18.48
CA ALA A 171 29.57 0.23 18.19
C ALA A 171 30.33 1.57 18.22
N HIS A 172 29.77 2.62 17.62
CA HIS A 172 30.34 3.97 17.69
C HIS A 172 30.42 4.50 19.12
N LEU A 173 29.38 4.28 19.93
CA LEU A 173 29.38 4.68 21.34
C LEU A 173 30.44 3.89 22.12
N ALA A 174 30.52 2.57 21.93
CA ALA A 174 31.49 1.71 22.59
C ALA A 174 32.93 2.14 22.28
N SER A 175 33.26 2.45 21.02
CA SER A 175 34.59 2.93 20.63
C SER A 175 34.95 4.26 21.31
N ARG A 176 33.99 5.18 21.46
CA ARG A 176 34.23 6.44 22.18
C ARG A 176 34.46 6.21 23.67
N LEU A 177 33.65 5.35 24.30
CA LEU A 177 33.80 5.01 25.71
C LEU A 177 35.15 4.35 25.99
N ASP A 178 35.60 3.44 25.12
CA ASP A 178 36.92 2.81 25.23
C ASP A 178 38.04 3.83 25.10
N ARG A 179 37.97 4.73 24.11
CA ARG A 179 38.93 5.82 23.95
C ARG A 179 39.00 6.70 25.19
N ASP A 180 37.85 7.11 25.72
CA ASP A 180 37.77 7.97 26.91
C ASP A 180 38.33 7.22 28.15
N HIS A 181 38.09 5.90 28.25
CA HIS A 181 38.66 5.05 29.28
C HIS A 181 40.19 5.02 29.24
N TRP A 182 40.79 4.78 28.07
CA TRP A 182 42.25 4.77 27.91
C TRP A 182 42.89 6.14 28.13
N HIS A 183 42.23 7.22 27.68
CA HIS A 183 42.68 8.57 27.97
C HIS A 183 42.66 8.87 29.47
N ALA A 184 41.60 8.50 30.19
CA ALA A 184 41.51 8.69 31.63
C ALA A 184 42.60 7.91 32.38
N GLN A 185 42.85 6.66 31.99
CA GLN A 185 43.94 5.86 32.57
C GLN A 185 45.31 6.50 32.31
N THR A 186 45.55 6.98 31.10
CA THR A 186 46.83 7.61 30.73
C THR A 186 47.06 8.90 31.51
N MET A 187 46.03 9.72 31.70
CA MET A 187 46.12 10.94 32.52
C MET A 187 46.42 10.61 33.99
N ARG A 188 45.75 9.60 34.56
CA ARG A 188 46.03 9.13 35.91
C ARG A 188 47.47 8.64 36.06
N LEU A 189 47.98 7.87 35.10
CA LEU A 189 49.38 7.41 35.13
C LEU A 189 50.36 8.60 35.03
N ALA A 190 50.08 9.58 34.16
CA ALA A 190 50.90 10.77 34.04
C ALA A 190 50.93 11.60 35.34
N GLU A 191 49.80 11.73 36.05
CA GLU A 191 49.73 12.35 37.37
C GLU A 191 50.53 11.59 38.42
N MET A 192 50.41 10.26 38.45
CA MET A 192 51.19 9.42 39.36
C MET A 192 52.70 9.56 39.12
N VAL A 193 53.15 9.59 37.86
CA VAL A 193 54.56 9.78 37.50
C VAL A 193 55.06 11.16 37.94
N ARG A 194 54.30 12.23 37.66
CA ARG A 194 54.66 13.58 38.12
C ARG A 194 54.74 13.66 39.64
N THR A 195 53.80 13.03 40.34
CA THR A 195 53.77 13.00 41.81
C THR A 195 54.94 12.21 42.37
N ALA A 196 55.24 11.03 41.83
CA ALA A 196 56.40 10.23 42.24
C ALA A 196 57.72 10.97 41.99
N TYR A 197 57.85 11.64 40.85
CA TYR A 197 59.02 12.47 40.55
C TYR A 197 59.16 13.62 41.55
N ARG A 198 58.07 14.33 41.85
CA ARG A 198 58.06 15.40 42.86
C ARG A 198 58.48 14.89 44.23
N LEU A 199 57.92 13.77 44.70
CA LEU A 199 58.25 13.18 46.00
C LEU A 199 59.74 12.80 46.08
N ARG A 200 60.28 12.19 45.01
CA ARG A 200 61.72 11.89 44.93
C ARG A 200 62.57 13.15 45.02
N CYS A 201 62.21 14.21 44.30
CA CYS A 201 62.94 15.48 44.37
C CYS A 201 62.81 16.16 45.75
N GLU A 202 61.65 16.10 46.41
CA GLU A 202 61.45 16.63 47.76
C GLU A 202 62.31 15.87 48.79
N GLU A 203 62.44 14.54 48.66
CA GLU A 203 63.29 13.70 49.50
C GLU A 203 64.77 14.06 49.36
N ASP A 204 65.28 14.22 48.13
CA ASP A 204 66.67 14.57 47.85
C ASP A 204 67.04 16.01 48.28
N GLN A 205 66.08 16.94 48.31
CA GLN A 205 66.32 18.34 48.67
C GLN A 205 66.69 18.55 50.14
N THR A 206 66.09 17.78 51.06
CA THR A 206 66.28 17.97 52.51
C THR A 206 67.74 17.72 52.95
N PRO A 207 68.36 16.56 52.67
CA PRO A 207 69.75 16.31 53.05
C PRO A 207 70.69 17.28 52.34
N THR A 208 70.43 17.59 51.07
CA THR A 208 71.21 18.57 50.28
C THR A 208 71.24 19.94 50.97
N ARG A 209 70.07 20.45 51.39
CA ARG A 209 69.96 21.76 52.07
C ARG A 209 70.69 21.76 53.41
N VAL A 210 70.57 20.69 54.20
CA VAL A 210 71.25 20.57 55.50
C VAL A 210 72.76 20.57 55.33
N ILE A 211 73.29 19.78 54.38
CA ILE A 211 74.74 19.71 54.13
C ILE A 211 75.26 21.06 53.63
N GLN A 212 74.55 21.74 52.71
CA GLN A 212 74.91 23.09 52.25
C GLN A 212 74.91 24.12 53.40
N ALA A 213 73.89 24.10 54.26
CA ALA A 213 73.81 24.99 55.42
C ALA A 213 74.98 24.76 56.37
N LEU A 214 75.27 23.51 56.74
CA LEU A 214 76.38 23.15 57.61
C LEU A 214 77.74 23.56 57.02
N GLN A 215 77.96 23.35 55.71
CA GLN A 215 79.16 23.84 55.04
C GLN A 215 79.29 25.37 55.11
N SER A 216 78.20 26.11 54.89
CA SER A 216 78.21 27.57 55.01
C SER A 216 78.52 28.05 56.44
N GLU A 217 78.01 27.35 57.45
CA GLU A 217 78.30 27.64 58.86
C GLU A 217 79.77 27.38 59.19
N VAL A 218 80.33 26.25 58.76
CA VAL A 218 81.75 25.92 58.95
C VAL A 218 82.67 26.95 58.26
N ARG A 219 82.35 27.35 57.02
CA ARG A 219 83.08 28.43 56.33
C ARG A 219 83.01 29.75 57.10
N ALA A 220 81.83 30.12 57.62
CA ALA A 220 81.65 31.33 58.42
C ALA A 220 82.45 31.29 59.74
N LEU A 221 82.44 30.14 60.44
CA LEU A 221 83.20 29.94 61.67
C LEU A 221 84.72 29.98 61.44
N ARG A 222 85.21 29.33 60.37
CA ARG A 222 86.62 29.42 59.98
C ARG A 222 87.05 30.85 59.69
N SER A 223 86.22 31.59 58.95
CA SER A 223 86.43 33.01 58.67
C SER A 223 86.49 33.85 59.96
N ALA A 224 85.58 33.61 60.90
CA ALA A 224 85.53 34.33 62.18
C ALA A 224 86.76 34.08 63.08
N ILE A 225 87.39 32.91 62.97
CA ILE A 225 88.59 32.53 63.75
C ILE A 225 89.87 32.91 62.98
N GLY A 226 89.76 33.42 61.74
CA GLY A 226 90.90 33.82 60.91
C GLY A 226 91.65 32.64 60.27
N LEU A 227 91.00 31.48 60.13
CA LEU A 227 91.53 30.33 59.42
C LEU A 227 91.34 30.50 57.91
N GLU A 228 92.29 29.99 57.12
CA GLU A 228 92.16 29.97 55.66
C GLU A 228 90.95 29.11 55.23
N ALA A 229 90.35 29.48 54.10
CA ALA A 229 89.27 28.72 53.50
C ALA A 229 89.76 27.31 53.12
N GLU A 230 88.98 26.29 53.47
CA GLU A 230 89.22 24.93 52.98
C GLU A 230 89.11 24.91 51.45
N LYS A 231 89.89 24.05 50.81
CA LYS A 231 89.65 23.76 49.40
C LYS A 231 88.31 23.04 49.28
N PRO A 232 87.54 23.28 48.21
CA PRO A 232 86.23 22.65 48.04
C PRO A 232 86.28 21.12 48.20
N GLU A 233 87.32 20.47 47.68
CA GLU A 233 87.55 19.02 47.75
C GLU A 233 87.82 18.48 49.17
N GLU A 234 88.25 19.34 50.09
CA GLU A 234 88.59 19.00 51.47
C GLU A 234 87.42 19.27 52.44
N GLU A 235 86.34 19.92 51.98
CA GLU A 235 85.19 20.26 52.79
C GLU A 235 84.33 19.04 53.14
N THR A 236 83.89 18.97 54.40
CA THR A 236 82.97 17.91 54.84
C THR A 236 81.65 18.01 54.07
N GLY A 237 81.23 16.92 53.42
CA GLY A 237 80.02 16.89 52.58
C GLY A 237 80.25 17.20 51.09
N TRP A 238 81.48 17.51 50.68
CA TRP A 238 81.84 17.74 49.26
C TRP A 238 81.44 16.58 48.35
N GLU A 239 81.72 15.33 48.76
CA GLU A 239 81.40 14.12 48.01
C GLU A 239 79.90 13.96 47.70
N PHE A 240 79.02 14.54 48.51
CA PHE A 240 77.57 14.50 48.30
C PHE A 240 77.08 15.65 47.42
N LEU A 241 77.75 16.81 47.46
CA LEU A 241 77.35 18.01 46.74
C LEU A 241 78.02 18.17 45.37
N LYS A 242 79.14 17.48 45.12
CA LYS A 242 79.92 17.56 43.87
C LYS A 242 79.07 17.28 42.61
N ASP A 243 78.10 16.38 42.72
CA ASP A 243 77.27 15.91 41.60
C ASP A 243 75.99 16.74 41.42
N ILE A 244 75.67 17.62 42.36
CA ILE A 244 74.42 18.41 42.35
C ILE A 244 74.57 19.69 41.51
N SER A 245 75.81 20.08 41.20
CA SER A 245 76.23 21.29 40.45
C SER A 245 75.54 22.59 40.87
N PRO A 246 76.31 23.64 41.21
CA PRO A 246 75.72 24.95 41.40
C PRO A 246 75.23 25.44 40.03
N THR A 247 73.92 25.60 39.85
CA THR A 247 73.42 26.61 38.92
C THR A 247 73.87 27.96 39.48
N VAL A 248 75.08 28.35 39.12
CA VAL A 248 75.58 29.71 39.25
C VAL A 248 74.77 30.54 38.26
N GLU A 249 73.73 31.21 38.74
CA GLU A 249 73.38 32.55 38.25
C GLU A 249 74.13 33.58 39.07
#